data_AF-A0A1Z9M2Q3-F1
#
_entry.id   AF-A0A1Z9M2Q3-F1
#
_cell.length_a   1.000
_cell.length_b   1.000
_cell.length_c   1.000
_cell.angle_alpha   90.00
_cell.angle_beta   90.00
_cell.angle_gamma   90.00
#
_symmetry.space_group_name_H-M   'P 1'
#
loop_
_entity.id
_entity.type
_entity.pdbx_description
1 polymer ?
#
loop_
_entity_poly.entity_id
_entity_poly.type
_entity_poly.pdbx_seq_one_letter_code
_entity_poly.pdbx_strand_id
1 'polypeptide(L)'
;MIMASGKGHLAGGFLFALLFLHIITNYFFSPSPIDIILYISIALMFAVWPDVDIKSIGQKFFYSVFFITDAYLIIMHEYKVAAYFGLIIILPVLAKHGGWTHSVPAMVLVPSPLLIYPIYNSGIFDLSGAPYYIAALTGYFSHLVLDGRFRLWK
;
A
#
# COMPACT_ATOMS: atom_id res chain seq x y z
N MET A 1 0.18 22.29 11.56
CA MET A 1 0.12 20.82 11.65
C MET A 1 1.50 20.32 11.25
N ILE A 2 2.20 19.59 12.13
CA ILE A 2 3.52 19.05 11.80
C ILE A 2 3.27 17.90 10.82
N MET A 3 3.56 18.10 9.52
CA MET A 3 3.53 17.01 8.54
C MET A 3 4.68 16.07 8.87
N ALA A 4 4.40 14.77 9.00
CA ALA A 4 5.44 13.81 9.27
C ALA A 4 6.36 13.69 8.04
N SER A 5 7.67 13.50 8.27
CA SER A 5 8.57 13.16 7.17
C SER A 5 8.38 11.70 6.75
N GLY A 6 8.89 11.28 5.60
CA GLY A 6 8.86 9.86 5.20
C GLY A 6 9.40 8.89 6.25
N LYS A 7 10.39 9.31 7.06
CA LYS A 7 10.87 8.51 8.22
C LYS A 7 9.84 8.46 9.35
N GLY A 8 9.11 9.56 9.57
CA GLY A 8 7.99 9.60 10.51
C GLY A 8 6.84 8.69 10.10
N HIS A 9 6.51 8.65 8.81
CA HIS A 9 5.51 7.72 8.28
C HIS A 9 5.92 6.25 8.43
N LEU A 10 7.20 5.92 8.19
CA LEU A 10 7.70 4.56 8.45
C LEU A 10 7.63 4.19 9.93
N ALA A 11 8.01 5.11 10.83
CA ALA A 11 7.92 4.87 12.28
C ALA A 11 6.46 4.68 12.74
N GLY A 12 5.55 5.54 12.27
CA GLY A 12 4.11 5.38 12.55
C GLY A 12 3.55 4.08 11.98
N GLY A 13 3.85 3.78 10.72
CA GLY A 13 3.47 2.53 10.07
C GLY A 13 3.96 1.30 10.83
N PHE A 14 5.18 1.34 11.35
CA PHE A 14 5.71 0.26 12.19
C PHE A 14 4.92 0.09 13.49
N LEU A 15 4.65 1.18 14.21
CA LEU A 15 3.86 1.13 15.46
C LEU A 15 2.44 0.59 15.21
N PHE A 16 1.78 1.05 14.15
CA PHE A 16 0.46 0.56 13.76
C PHE A 16 0.50 -0.90 13.31
N ALA A 17 1.56 -1.34 12.62
CA ALA A 17 1.76 -2.74 12.25
C ALA A 17 1.92 -3.63 13.48
N LEU A 18 2.67 -3.20 14.50
CA LEU A 18 2.79 -3.94 15.77
C LEU A 18 1.45 -4.05 16.50
N LEU A 19 0.66 -2.97 16.51
CA LEU A 19 -0.70 -2.99 17.08
C LEU A 19 -1.61 -3.98 16.31
N PHE A 20 -1.59 -3.93 14.98
CA PHE A 20 -2.32 -4.88 14.13
C PHE A 20 -1.90 -6.33 14.41
N LEU A 21 -0.60 -6.61 14.46
CA LEU A 21 -0.09 -7.94 14.78
C LEU A 21 -0.51 -8.41 16.16
N HIS A 22 -0.46 -7.52 17.17
CA HIS A 22 -0.93 -7.83 18.51
C HIS A 22 -2.42 -8.23 18.50
N ILE A 23 -3.25 -7.48 17.78
CA ILE A 23 -4.69 -7.78 17.68
C ILE A 23 -4.92 -9.11 16.95
N ILE A 24 -4.33 -9.31 15.77
CA ILE A 24 -4.52 -10.53 14.98
C ILE A 24 -4.07 -11.76 15.79
N THR A 25 -2.87 -11.70 16.37
CA THR A 25 -2.25 -12.84 17.06
C THR A 25 -3.03 -13.26 18.32
N ASN A 26 -3.61 -12.31 19.05
CA ASN A 26 -4.31 -12.62 20.30
C ASN A 26 -5.81 -12.91 20.12
N TYR A 27 -6.44 -12.42 19.05
CA TYR A 27 -7.90 -12.50 18.91
C TYR A 27 -8.40 -13.27 17.68
N PHE A 28 -7.54 -13.56 16.69
CA PHE A 28 -7.97 -14.17 15.43
C PHE A 28 -7.21 -15.46 15.10
N PHE A 29 -5.89 -15.38 14.88
CA PHE A 29 -5.06 -16.53 14.51
C PHE A 29 -3.59 -16.23 14.79
N SER A 30 -2.77 -17.26 14.92
CA SER A 30 -1.32 -17.12 15.10
C SER A 30 -0.62 -17.14 13.73
N PRO A 31 -0.10 -16.00 13.22
CA PRO A 31 0.55 -15.97 11.91
C PRO A 31 1.91 -16.68 11.97
N SER A 32 2.31 -17.27 10.85
CA SER A 32 3.66 -17.84 10.76
C SER A 32 4.72 -16.72 10.79
N PRO A 33 6.01 -17.03 11.08
CA PRO A 33 7.07 -16.03 11.06
C PRO A 33 7.20 -15.31 9.72
N ILE A 34 6.95 -16.00 8.60
CA ILE A 34 6.98 -15.37 7.28
C ILE A 34 5.79 -14.42 7.08
N ASP A 35 4.60 -14.78 7.56
CA ASP A 35 3.43 -13.91 7.49
C ASP A 35 3.64 -12.62 8.29
N ILE A 36 4.27 -12.72 9.47
CA ILE A 36 4.63 -11.54 10.29
C ILE A 36 5.53 -10.59 9.50
N ILE A 37 6.56 -11.12 8.85
CA ILE A 37 7.48 -10.32 8.01
C ILE A 37 6.71 -9.67 6.85
N LEU A 38 5.83 -10.41 6.19
CA LEU A 38 5.02 -9.91 5.07
C LEU A 38 4.06 -8.81 5.53
N TYR A 39 3.34 -9.00 6.63
CA TYR A 39 2.41 -8.02 7.17
C TYR A 39 3.12 -6.71 7.55
N ILE A 40 4.27 -6.80 8.22
CA ILE A 40 5.06 -5.60 8.56
C ILE A 40 5.55 -4.92 7.27
N SER A 41 6.11 -5.69 6.33
CA SER A 41 6.62 -5.14 5.07
C SER A 41 5.53 -4.41 4.29
N ILE A 42 4.36 -5.02 4.15
CA ILE A 42 3.21 -4.43 3.47
C ILE A 42 2.71 -3.19 4.21
N ALA A 43 2.57 -3.24 5.53
CA ALA A 43 2.15 -2.08 6.32
C ALA A 43 3.13 -0.91 6.15
N LEU A 44 4.44 -1.16 6.15
CA LEU A 44 5.46 -0.12 5.91
C LEU A 44 5.41 0.43 4.49
N MET A 45 5.26 -0.43 3.48
CA MET A 45 5.09 -0.01 2.09
C MET A 45 3.89 0.93 1.94
N PHE A 46 2.75 0.56 2.49
CA PHE A 46 1.52 1.36 2.40
C PHE A 46 1.50 2.57 3.33
N ALA A 47 2.32 2.61 4.38
CA ALA A 47 2.52 3.82 5.19
C ALA A 47 3.24 4.94 4.42
N VAL A 48 3.99 4.62 3.36
CA VAL A 48 4.67 5.61 2.51
C VAL A 48 4.11 5.69 1.09
N TRP A 49 3.14 4.84 0.74
CA TRP A 49 2.51 4.86 -0.58
C TRP A 49 1.79 6.18 -0.91
N PRO A 50 1.09 6.86 0.01
CA PRO A 50 0.41 8.12 -0.32
C PRO A 50 1.35 9.18 -0.91
N ASP A 51 2.62 9.19 -0.47
CA ASP A 51 3.65 10.12 -0.90
C ASP A 51 4.29 9.77 -2.26
N VAL A 52 3.69 8.88 -3.06
CA VAL A 52 4.16 8.61 -4.43
C VAL A 52 4.01 9.83 -5.35
N ASP A 53 3.09 10.74 -5.01
CA ASP A 53 2.79 11.97 -5.74
C ASP A 53 3.83 13.09 -5.50
N ILE A 54 4.76 12.90 -4.55
CA ILE A 54 5.76 13.90 -4.16
C ILE A 54 7.18 13.34 -4.12
N LYS A 55 8.17 14.23 -4.08
CA LYS A 55 9.57 13.84 -3.89
C LYS A 55 9.81 13.30 -2.47
N SER A 56 9.66 11.99 -2.31
CA SER A 56 9.74 11.30 -1.01
C SER A 56 10.53 10.00 -1.09
N ILE A 57 10.69 9.33 0.06
CA ILE A 57 11.22 7.97 0.14
C ILE A 57 10.26 6.99 -0.55
N GLY A 58 8.94 7.17 -0.32
CA GLY A 58 7.89 6.36 -0.93
C GLY A 58 7.94 6.42 -2.45
N GLN A 59 7.99 7.63 -3.03
CA GLN A 59 8.11 7.81 -4.48
C GLN A 59 9.32 7.09 -5.05
N LYS A 60 10.52 7.29 -4.47
CA LYS A 60 11.72 6.61 -4.98
C LYS A 60 11.58 5.10 -4.98
N PHE A 61 11.09 4.53 -3.88
CA PHE A 61 10.90 3.09 -3.75
C PHE A 61 9.89 2.55 -4.78
N PHE A 62 8.67 3.11 -4.83
CA PHE A 62 7.63 2.61 -5.71
C PHE A 62 7.95 2.82 -7.19
N TYR A 63 8.51 3.97 -7.59
CA TYR A 63 8.90 4.19 -8.98
C TYR A 63 10.06 3.30 -9.42
N SER A 64 10.99 2.93 -8.51
CA SER A 64 11.98 1.91 -8.82
C SER A 64 11.34 0.54 -9.05
N VAL A 65 10.41 0.13 -8.19
CA VAL A 65 9.67 -1.15 -8.36
C VAL A 65 8.86 -1.14 -9.65
N PHE A 66 8.15 -0.05 -9.94
CA PHE A 66 7.36 0.10 -11.17
C PHE A 66 8.25 0.05 -12.41
N PHE A 67 9.37 0.78 -12.42
CA PHE A 67 10.30 0.75 -13.54
C PHE A 67 10.87 -0.65 -13.79
N ILE A 68 11.31 -1.35 -12.73
CA ILE A 68 11.83 -2.71 -12.86
C ILE A 68 10.75 -3.67 -13.39
N THR A 69 9.52 -3.54 -12.88
CA THR A 69 8.37 -4.37 -13.29
C THR A 69 8.03 -4.14 -14.77
N ASP A 70 7.96 -2.87 -15.19
CA ASP A 70 7.63 -2.52 -16.57
C ASP A 70 8.73 -2.97 -17.54
N ALA A 71 10.00 -2.79 -17.17
CA ALA A 71 11.13 -3.32 -17.93
C ALA A 71 11.10 -4.85 -18.05
N TYR A 72 10.74 -5.55 -16.98
CA TYR A 72 10.56 -7.00 -17.01
C TYR A 72 9.44 -7.41 -17.98
N LEU A 73 8.28 -6.76 -17.94
CA LEU A 73 7.18 -7.03 -18.87
C LEU A 73 7.60 -6.82 -20.33
N ILE A 74 8.37 -5.77 -20.62
CA ILE A 74 8.91 -5.49 -21.95
C ILE A 74 9.88 -6.59 -22.41
N ILE A 75 10.78 -7.06 -21.54
CA ILE A 75 11.71 -8.16 -21.82
C ILE A 75 10.94 -9.47 -22.12
N MET A 76 9.84 -9.68 -21.40
CA MET A 76 8.94 -10.82 -21.63
C MET A 76 8.01 -10.64 -22.84
N HIS A 77 8.16 -9.56 -23.60
CA HIS A 77 7.32 -9.21 -24.76
C HIS A 77 5.83 -8.99 -24.43
N GLU A 78 5.51 -8.74 -23.16
CA GLU A 78 4.16 -8.47 -22.66
C GLU A 78 3.78 -6.98 -22.84
N TYR A 79 3.95 -6.46 -24.06
CA TYR A 79 3.85 -5.03 -24.35
C TYR A 79 2.48 -4.43 -24.03
N LYS A 80 1.40 -5.20 -24.20
CA LYS A 80 0.04 -4.76 -23.87
C LYS A 80 -0.11 -4.54 -22.37
N VAL A 81 0.41 -5.46 -21.55
CA VAL A 81 0.36 -5.36 -20.09
C VAL A 81 1.24 -4.21 -19.62
N ALA A 82 2.45 -4.10 -20.15
CA ALA A 82 3.37 -2.99 -19.90
C ALA A 82 2.72 -1.63 -20.21
N ALA A 83 2.04 -1.48 -21.36
CA ALA A 83 1.39 -0.22 -21.73
C ALA A 83 0.30 0.20 -20.73
N TYR A 84 -0.56 -0.74 -20.29
CA TYR A 84 -1.58 -0.44 -19.28
C TYR A 84 -0.96 -0.19 -17.91
N PHE A 85 0.06 -0.97 -17.52
CA PHE A 85 0.77 -0.78 -16.26
C PHE A 85 1.44 0.59 -16.21
N GLY A 86 2.22 0.95 -17.23
CA GLY A 86 2.82 2.26 -17.46
C GLY A 86 1.79 3.40 -17.38
N LEU A 87 0.63 3.24 -17.99
CA LEU A 87 -0.46 4.22 -17.95
C LEU A 87 -1.03 4.41 -16.53
N ILE A 88 -1.16 3.33 -15.74
CA ILE A 88 -1.71 3.40 -14.38
C ILE A 88 -0.70 4.04 -13.41
N ILE A 89 0.59 3.72 -13.53
CA ILE A 89 1.63 4.22 -12.60
C ILE A 89 1.92 5.72 -12.75
N ILE A 90 1.53 6.36 -13.86
CA ILE A 90 1.67 7.81 -14.02
C ILE A 90 0.55 8.60 -13.33
N LEU A 91 -0.61 7.98 -13.05
CA LEU A 91 -1.77 8.65 -12.47
C LEU A 91 -1.49 9.32 -11.11
N PRO A 92 -0.72 8.72 -10.19
CA PRO A 92 -0.41 9.39 -8.92
C PRO A 92 0.41 10.67 -9.10
N VAL A 93 1.36 10.70 -10.03
CA VAL A 93 2.20 11.89 -10.30
C VAL A 93 1.44 13.00 -11.02
N LEU A 94 0.41 12.66 -11.79
CA LEU A 94 -0.49 13.65 -12.40
C LEU A 94 -1.45 14.28 -11.38
N ALA A 95 -1.56 13.71 -10.18
CA ALA A 95 -2.38 14.29 -9.12
C ALA A 95 -1.74 15.58 -8.58
N LYS A 96 -2.59 16.49 -8.10
CA LYS A 96 -2.09 17.61 -7.27
C LYS A 96 -1.49 17.04 -5.99
N HIS A 97 -0.44 17.70 -5.49
CA HIS A 97 0.17 17.37 -4.20
C HIS A 97 -0.90 17.23 -3.10
N GLY A 98 -0.90 16.09 -2.41
CA GLY A 98 -1.86 15.82 -1.34
C GLY A 98 -3.27 15.58 -1.88
N GLY A 99 -3.35 15.08 -3.12
CA GLY A 99 -4.58 14.90 -3.88
C GLY A 99 -5.32 13.62 -3.48
N TRP A 100 -5.73 12.85 -4.47
CA TRP A 100 -6.52 11.64 -4.22
C TRP A 100 -5.72 10.56 -3.46
N THR A 101 -4.39 10.55 -3.57
CA THR A 101 -3.50 9.62 -2.84
C THR A 101 -3.54 9.83 -1.33
N HIS A 102 -3.96 10.99 -0.83
CA HIS A 102 -4.13 11.23 0.62
C HIS A 102 -5.60 11.19 1.05
N SER A 103 -6.39 10.31 0.44
CA SER A 103 -7.83 10.16 0.70
C SER A 103 -8.21 8.77 1.23
N VAL A 104 -9.30 8.71 2.01
CA VAL A 104 -9.87 7.44 2.51
C VAL A 104 -10.30 6.49 1.37
N PRO A 105 -10.89 6.96 0.25
CA PRO A 105 -11.16 6.07 -0.88
C PRO A 105 -9.89 5.44 -1.45
N ALA A 106 -8.79 6.18 -1.57
CA ALA A 106 -7.53 5.63 -2.04
C ALA A 106 -6.94 4.61 -1.06
N MET A 107 -7.06 4.87 0.24
CA MET A 107 -6.70 3.92 1.29
C MET A 107 -7.34 2.55 1.08
N VAL A 108 -8.59 2.49 0.62
CA VAL A 108 -9.33 1.24 0.39
C VAL A 108 -9.06 0.66 -1.01
N LEU A 109 -9.10 1.49 -2.05
CA LEU A 109 -9.03 1.03 -3.43
C LEU A 109 -7.63 0.61 -3.86
N VAL A 110 -6.59 1.32 -3.43
CA VAL A 110 -5.21 1.05 -3.86
C VAL A 110 -4.71 -0.31 -3.39
N PRO A 111 -4.95 -0.75 -2.14
CA PRO A 111 -4.54 -2.07 -1.69
C PRO A 111 -5.47 -3.21 -2.15
N SER A 112 -6.66 -2.89 -2.69
CA SER A 112 -7.67 -3.88 -3.05
C SER A 112 -7.20 -5.03 -3.96
N PRO A 113 -6.20 -4.86 -4.86
CA PRO A 113 -5.66 -5.99 -5.62
C PRO A 113 -5.12 -7.13 -4.74
N LEU A 114 -4.62 -6.85 -3.53
CA LEU A 114 -4.16 -7.87 -2.58
C LEU A 114 -5.29 -8.82 -2.14
N LEU A 115 -6.53 -8.32 -2.10
CA LEU A 115 -7.71 -9.10 -1.75
C LEU A 115 -8.35 -9.75 -2.99
N ILE A 116 -8.48 -8.98 -4.08
CA ILE A 116 -9.28 -9.37 -5.25
C ILE A 116 -8.52 -10.34 -6.16
N TYR A 117 -7.20 -10.16 -6.32
CA TYR A 117 -6.41 -10.98 -7.26
C TYR A 117 -6.42 -12.48 -6.93
N PRO A 118 -6.23 -12.92 -5.66
CA PRO A 118 -6.31 -14.34 -5.31
C PRO A 118 -7.70 -14.94 -5.59
N ILE A 119 -8.77 -14.19 -5.31
CA ILE A 119 -10.16 -14.62 -5.57
C ILE A 119 -10.39 -14.78 -7.07
N TYR A 120 -9.94 -13.80 -7.87
CA TYR A 120 -10.07 -13.83 -9.32
C TYR A 120 -9.29 -15.01 -9.93
N ASN A 121 -8.05 -15.23 -9.49
CA ASN A 121 -7.19 -16.26 -10.05
C ASN A 121 -7.60 -17.68 -9.66
N SER A 122 -8.06 -17.88 -8.41
CA SER A 122 -8.54 -19.19 -7.95
C SER A 122 -9.96 -19.51 -8.44
N GLY A 123 -10.75 -18.48 -8.75
CA GLY A 123 -12.19 -18.61 -9.02
C GLY A 123 -13.02 -18.98 -7.78
N ILE A 124 -12.39 -19.02 -6.60
CA ILE A 124 -13.02 -19.38 -5.33
C ILE A 124 -13.08 -18.13 -4.47
N PHE A 125 -14.23 -17.88 -3.86
CA PHE A 125 -14.35 -16.84 -2.85
C PHE A 125 -13.67 -17.31 -1.56
N ASP A 126 -12.41 -16.94 -1.39
CA ASP A 126 -11.65 -17.12 -0.17
C ASP A 126 -11.19 -15.77 0.40
N LEU A 127 -10.99 -15.72 1.72
CA LEU A 127 -10.49 -14.55 2.43
C LEU A 127 -9.01 -14.69 2.79
N SER A 128 -8.27 -15.52 2.06
CA SER A 128 -6.84 -15.75 2.33
C SER A 128 -6.00 -14.49 2.12
N GLY A 129 -6.42 -13.60 1.20
CA GLY A 129 -5.79 -12.29 0.99
C GLY A 129 -6.13 -11.24 2.06
N ALA A 130 -7.13 -11.48 2.92
CA ALA A 130 -7.64 -10.48 3.85
C ALA A 130 -6.60 -9.97 4.86
N PRO A 131 -5.74 -10.81 5.48
CA PRO A 131 -4.71 -10.32 6.40
C PRO A 131 -3.71 -9.38 5.73
N TYR A 132 -3.28 -9.68 4.49
CA TYR A 132 -2.37 -8.83 3.73
C TYR A 132 -3.03 -7.50 3.34
N TYR A 133 -4.30 -7.55 2.93
CA TYR A 133 -5.09 -6.36 2.64
C TYR A 133 -5.26 -5.47 3.89
N ILE A 134 -5.59 -6.04 5.06
CA ILE A 134 -5.73 -5.29 6.31
C ILE A 134 -4.39 -4.72 6.78
N ALA A 135 -3.28 -5.44 6.58
CA ALA A 135 -1.95 -4.92 6.85
C ALA A 135 -1.65 -3.67 6.00
N ALA A 136 -2.03 -3.69 4.71
CA ALA A 136 -1.90 -2.53 3.83
C ALA A 136 -2.80 -1.36 4.28
N LEU A 137 -4.06 -1.63 4.62
CA LEU A 137 -4.98 -0.63 5.17
C LEU A 137 -4.41 -0.01 6.45
N THR A 138 -3.83 -0.80 7.33
CA THR A 138 -3.21 -0.35 8.59
C THR A 138 -2.07 0.61 8.33
N GLY A 139 -1.18 0.27 7.39
CA GLY A 139 -0.09 1.13 6.94
C GLY A 139 -0.59 2.46 6.41
N TYR A 140 -1.50 2.41 5.44
CA TYR A 140 -2.07 3.59 4.80
C TYR A 140 -2.85 4.47 5.80
N PHE A 141 -3.63 3.85 6.68
CA PHE A 141 -4.33 4.55 7.75
C PHE A 141 -3.37 5.32 8.65
N SER A 142 -2.24 4.72 9.05
CA SER A 142 -1.22 5.41 9.85
C SER A 142 -0.71 6.68 9.17
N HIS A 143 -0.56 6.65 7.84
CA HIS A 143 -0.16 7.82 7.07
C HIS A 143 -1.19 8.94 7.19
N LEU A 144 -2.48 8.64 6.92
CA LEU A 144 -3.55 9.62 6.97
C LEU A 144 -3.76 10.22 8.36
N VAL A 145 -3.58 9.42 9.42
CA VAL A 145 -3.65 9.89 10.81
C VAL A 145 -2.52 10.86 11.12
N LEU A 146 -1.28 10.51 10.75
CA LEU A 146 -0.11 11.37 11.00
C LEU A 146 -0.19 12.70 10.25
N ASP A 147 -0.78 12.68 9.05
CA ASP A 147 -1.03 13.88 8.25
C ASP A 147 -2.27 14.68 8.69
N GLY A 148 -3.04 14.16 9.65
CA GLY A 148 -4.31 14.76 10.06
C GLY A 148 -5.37 14.79 8.95
N ARG A 149 -5.21 13.96 7.90
CA ARG A 149 -6.11 13.86 6.74
C ARG A 149 -7.12 12.71 6.85
N PHE A 150 -7.14 11.99 7.97
CA PHE A 150 -8.23 11.08 8.28
C PHE A 150 -9.50 11.86 8.66
N ARG A 151 -10.16 12.45 7.64
CA ARG A 151 -11.48 13.05 7.74
C ARG A 151 -12.36 12.41 6.68
N LEU A 152 -13.49 11.83 7.12
CA LEU A 152 -14.45 11.18 6.25
C LEU A 152 -15.16 12.14 5.28
N TRP A 153 -15.09 13.46 5.52
CA TRP A 153 -15.38 14.58 4.60
C TRP A 153 -14.83 15.91 5.18
N LYS A 154 -14.70 16.95 4.34
CA LYS A 154 -14.04 18.24 4.64
C LYS A 154 -14.53 18.92 5.93
#